data_AF-A0A3N5SS43-F1
#
_entry.id   AF-A0A3N5SS43-F1
#
_cell.length_a   1.000
_cell.length_b   1.000
_cell.length_c   1.000
_cell.angle_alpha   90.00
_cell.angle_beta   90.00
_cell.angle_gamma   90.00
#
_symmetry.space_group_name_H-M   'P 1'
#
loop_
_entity.id
_entity.type
_entity.pdbx_description
1 polymer ?
#
loop_
_entity_poly.entity_id
_entity_poly.type
_entity_poly.pdbx_seq_one_letter_code
_entity_poly.pdbx_strand_id
1 'polypeptide(L)'
;MKKTDLDFIYEACDFVYKRKVQMRTLVDINEDVLKEAMEVAETATKKETITLALEELIKSRLRQRLKGMAGSGMIETSLSNLESLRQRRKKTHRVLRTAAKR
;
A
#
# COMPACT_ATOMS: atom_id res chain seq x y z
N MET A 1 -4.38 21.65 -26.24
CA MET A 1 -3.51 20.95 -25.26
C MET A 1 -3.14 19.61 -25.85
N LYS A 2 -1.89 19.47 -26.32
CA LYS A 2 -1.38 18.20 -26.88
C LYS A 2 -1.00 17.32 -25.69
N LYS A 3 -1.57 16.11 -25.59
CA LYS A 3 -1.11 15.07 -24.66
C LYS A 3 0.40 14.90 -24.86
N THR A 4 1.18 14.85 -23.78
CA THR A 4 2.63 14.70 -23.89
C THR A 4 2.99 13.24 -24.14
N ASP A 5 4.08 12.98 -24.86
CA ASP A 5 4.54 11.61 -25.16
C ASP A 5 4.82 10.80 -23.87
N LEU A 6 5.11 11.48 -22.76
CA LEU A 6 5.25 10.88 -21.43
C LEU A 6 3.94 10.31 -20.87
N ASP A 7 2.79 10.95 -21.14
CA ASP A 7 1.48 10.44 -20.71
C ASP A 7 1.12 9.16 -21.47
N PHE A 8 1.52 9.07 -22.75
CA PHE A 8 1.32 7.89 -23.58
C PHE A 8 2.20 6.72 -23.13
N ILE A 9 3.43 6.98 -22.67
CA ILE A 9 4.33 5.95 -22.12
C ILE A 9 3.81 5.44 -20.77
N TYR A 10 3.25 6.30 -19.91
CA TYR A 10 2.65 5.85 -18.64
C TYR A 10 1.36 5.04 -18.87
N GLU A 11 0.48 5.47 -19.79
CA GLU A 11 -0.70 4.67 -20.19
C GLU A 11 -0.29 3.32 -20.81
N ALA A 12 0.77 3.30 -21.63
CA ALA A 12 1.28 2.07 -22.24
C ALA A 12 1.97 1.14 -21.22
N CYS A 13 2.71 1.68 -20.25
CA CYS A 13 3.32 0.89 -19.18
C CYS A 13 2.26 0.26 -18.27
N ASP A 14 1.20 1.00 -17.92
CA ASP A 14 0.07 0.48 -17.15
C ASP A 14 -0.71 -0.61 -17.92
N PHE A 15 -0.77 -0.51 -19.25
CA PHE A 15 -1.40 -1.52 -20.10
C PHE A 15 -0.56 -2.80 -20.22
N VAL A 16 0.76 -2.68 -20.39
CA VAL A 16 1.69 -3.82 -20.50
C VAL A 16 1.83 -4.58 -19.17
N TYR A 17 1.82 -3.88 -18.02
CA TYR A 17 1.89 -4.53 -16.70
C TYR A 17 0.59 -5.18 -16.21
N LYS A 18 -0.52 -5.04 -16.94
CA LYS A 18 -1.84 -5.56 -16.54
C LYS A 18 -2.23 -6.88 -17.21
N ARG A 19 -1.30 -7.62 -17.81
CA ARG A 19 -1.59 -9.00 -18.21
C ARG A 19 -1.73 -9.86 -16.95
N LYS A 20 -2.96 -9.97 -16.43
CA LYS A 20 -3.32 -10.78 -15.26
C LYS A 20 -3.09 -12.26 -15.55
N VAL A 21 -1.85 -12.73 -15.38
CA VAL A 21 -1.53 -14.17 -15.46
C VAL A 21 -2.20 -14.86 -14.27
N GLN A 22 -3.32 -15.51 -14.52
CA GLN A 22 -4.01 -16.31 -13.50
C GLN A 22 -3.44 -17.72 -13.49
N MET A 23 -2.62 -17.99 -12.49
CA MET A 23 -2.15 -19.34 -12.20
C MET A 23 -3.20 -20.08 -11.37
N ARG A 24 -3.44 -21.36 -11.70
CA ARG A 24 -4.25 -22.27 -10.88
C ARG A 24 -3.30 -23.17 -10.11
N THR A 25 -3.47 -23.22 -8.80
CA THR A 25 -2.61 -23.98 -7.90
C THR A 25 -3.49 -24.79 -6.97
N LEU A 26 -3.13 -26.06 -6.75
CA LEU A 26 -3.72 -26.88 -5.69
C LEU A 26 -2.98 -26.55 -4.40
N VAL A 27 -3.71 -26.10 -3.38
CA VAL A 27 -3.14 -25.78 -2.05
C VAL A 27 -3.97 -26.52 -1.02
N ASP A 28 -3.29 -27.25 -0.14
CA ASP A 28 -3.92 -27.88 1.02
C ASP A 28 -4.00 -26.87 2.16
N ILE A 29 -5.22 -26.59 2.64
CA ILE A 29 -5.52 -25.57 3.65
C ILE A 29 -6.57 -26.15 4.59
N ASN A 30 -6.39 -25.93 5.90
CA ASN A 30 -7.40 -26.29 6.88
C ASN A 30 -8.71 -25.51 6.61
N GLU A 31 -9.80 -26.25 6.40
CA GLU A 31 -11.11 -25.70 6.05
C GLU A 31 -11.69 -24.82 7.17
N ASP A 32 -11.42 -25.14 8.44
CA ASP A 32 -11.93 -24.38 9.59
C ASP A 32 -11.29 -22.98 9.64
N VAL A 33 -9.97 -22.92 9.43
CA VAL A 33 -9.22 -21.65 9.37
C VAL A 33 -9.66 -20.82 8.18
N LEU A 34 -9.94 -21.47 7.04
CA LEU A 34 -10.40 -20.77 5.84
C LEU A 34 -11.80 -20.17 6.04
N LYS A 35 -12.71 -20.88 6.71
CA LYS A 35 -14.05 -20.37 7.05
C LYS A 35 -13.97 -19.19 8.00
N GLU A 36 -13.20 -19.30 9.08
CA GLU A 36 -12.99 -18.19 10.01
C GLU A 36 -12.40 -16.96 9.30
N ALA A 37 -11.39 -17.17 8.45
CA ALA A 37 -10.82 -16.08 7.65
C ALA A 37 -11.84 -15.45 6.69
N MET A 38 -12.73 -16.26 6.09
CA MET A 38 -13.82 -15.76 5.23
C MET A 38 -14.82 -14.92 5.99
N GLU A 39 -15.18 -15.32 7.21
CA GLU A 39 -16.09 -14.59 8.09
C GLU A 39 -15.49 -13.27 8.56
N VAL A 40 -14.25 -13.29 9.08
CA VAL A 40 -13.55 -12.10 9.56
C VAL A 40 -13.27 -11.11 8.43
N ALA A 41 -12.97 -11.60 7.23
CA ALA A 41 -12.70 -10.75 6.06
C ALA A 41 -13.96 -10.37 5.27
N GLU A 42 -15.14 -10.88 5.64
CA GLU A 42 -16.42 -10.68 4.95
C GLU A 42 -16.35 -10.97 3.44
N THR A 43 -15.60 -12.01 3.04
CA THR A 43 -15.37 -12.35 1.64
C THR A 43 -16.28 -13.46 1.14
N ALA A 44 -16.78 -13.34 -0.10
CA ALA A 44 -17.70 -14.33 -0.68
C ALA A 44 -16.99 -15.59 -1.20
N THR A 45 -15.72 -15.50 -1.61
CA THR A 45 -15.01 -16.61 -2.26
C THR A 45 -13.68 -16.94 -1.61
N LYS A 46 -13.34 -18.24 -1.56
CA LYS A 46 -12.04 -18.74 -1.07
C LYS A 46 -10.85 -18.04 -1.74
N LYS A 47 -10.98 -17.74 -3.04
CA LYS A 47 -9.94 -17.04 -3.82
C LYS A 47 -9.72 -15.62 -3.33
N GLU A 48 -10.80 -14.88 -3.05
CA GLU A 48 -10.71 -13.51 -2.55
C GLU A 48 -10.09 -13.47 -1.17
N THR A 49 -10.49 -14.37 -0.26
CA THR A 49 -9.91 -14.50 1.08
C THR A 49 -8.41 -14.75 1.01
N ILE A 50 -7.97 -15.70 0.17
CA ILE A 50 -6.54 -16.01 -0.01
C ILE A 50 -5.80 -14.80 -0.60
N THR A 51 -6.39 -14.11 -1.58
CA THR A 51 -5.77 -12.92 -2.20
C THR A 51 -5.60 -11.81 -1.16
N LEU A 52 -6.64 -11.53 -0.40
CA LEU A 52 -6.66 -10.48 0.63
C LEU A 52 -5.66 -10.81 1.75
N ALA A 53 -5.62 -12.05 2.21
CA ALA A 53 -4.67 -12.50 3.22
C ALA A 53 -3.21 -12.30 2.75
N LEU A 54 -2.90 -12.67 1.51
CA LEU A 54 -1.56 -12.46 0.93
C LEU A 54 -1.20 -10.98 0.80
N GLU A 55 -2.14 -10.16 0.32
CA GLU A 55 -1.94 -8.71 0.22
C GLU A 55 -1.68 -8.07 1.59
N GLU A 56 -2.44 -8.47 2.60
CA GLU A 56 -2.29 -7.92 3.95
C GLU A 56 -0.99 -8.39 4.61
N LEU A 57 -0.57 -9.63 4.36
CA LEU A 57 0.73 -10.13 4.77
C LEU A 57 1.87 -9.30 4.16
N ILE A 58 1.81 -9.02 2.85
CA ILE A 58 2.80 -8.18 2.15
C ILE A 58 2.82 -6.79 2.78
N LYS A 59 1.66 -6.14 2.93
CA LYS A 59 1.55 -4.80 3.55
C LYS A 59 2.11 -4.80 4.96
N SER A 60 1.82 -5.83 5.76
CA SER A 60 2.31 -5.98 7.13
C SER A 60 3.84 -6.07 7.17
N ARG A 61 4.44 -6.91 6.31
CA ARG A 61 5.91 -7.03 6.20
C ARG A 61 6.58 -5.74 5.74
N LEU A 62 5.99 -5.04 4.76
CA LEU A 62 6.49 -3.74 4.32
C LEU A 62 6.44 -2.70 5.45
N ARG A 63 5.34 -2.63 6.20
CA ARG A 63 5.23 -1.76 7.39
C ARG A 63 6.27 -2.12 8.45
N GLN A 64 6.53 -3.40 8.71
CA GLN A 64 7.57 -3.83 9.64
C GLN A 64 8.96 -3.42 9.17
N ARG A 65 9.28 -3.59 7.88
CA ARG A 65 10.55 -3.15 7.30
C ARG A 65 10.74 -1.64 7.43
N LEU A 66 9.70 -0.85 7.11
CA LEU A 66 9.73 0.60 7.25
C LEU A 66 9.93 1.04 8.72
N LYS A 67 9.30 0.34 9.66
CA LYS A 67 9.53 0.56 11.10
C LYS A 67 10.98 0.26 11.49
N GLY A 68 11.56 -0.83 10.98
CA GLY A 68 12.96 -1.17 11.22
C GLY A 68 13.96 -0.19 10.61
N MET A 69 13.59 0.46 9.51
CA MET A 69 14.38 1.53 8.88
C MET A 69 14.19 2.91 9.57
N ALA A 70 13.29 3.01 10.54
CA ALA A 70 13.09 4.26 11.25
C ALA A 70 14.36 4.62 12.04
N GLY A 71 14.97 5.76 11.70
CA GLY A 71 16.20 6.23 12.32
C GLY A 71 17.50 5.76 11.64
N SER A 72 17.44 4.88 10.63
CA SER A 72 18.62 4.41 9.90
C SER A 72 18.91 5.20 8.61
N GLY A 73 18.23 6.33 8.39
CA GLY A 73 18.42 7.17 7.21
C GLY A 73 19.36 8.33 7.51
N MET A 74 20.49 8.41 6.79
CA MET A 74 21.25 9.64 6.71
C MET A 74 20.44 10.64 5.88
N ILE A 75 19.89 11.66 6.54
CA ILE A 75 19.25 12.78 5.88
C ILE A 75 20.21 13.97 6.03
N GLU A 76 20.98 14.27 4.98
CA GLU A 76 21.76 15.50 4.91
C GLU A 76 20.81 16.70 4.90
N THR A 77 20.61 17.29 6.08
CA THR A 77 19.74 18.46 6.27
C THR A 77 20.37 19.45 7.22
N SER A 78 20.25 20.74 6.89
CA SER A 78 20.57 21.83 7.80
C SER A 78 19.45 22.05 8.81
N LEU A 79 19.76 22.69 9.95
CA LEU A 79 18.79 22.98 11.02
C LEU A 79 17.55 23.75 10.48
N SER A 80 17.78 24.78 9.66
CA SER A 80 16.72 25.59 9.04
C SER A 80 15.78 24.75 8.16
N ASN A 81 16.35 23.83 7.36
CA ASN A 81 15.56 22.93 6.53
C ASN A 81 14.72 21.97 7.40
N LEU A 82 15.28 21.47 8.50
CA LEU A 82 14.57 20.59 9.42
C LEU A 82 13.42 21.30 10.15
N GLU A 83 13.60 22.55 10.55
CA GLU A 83 12.55 23.38 11.16
C GLU A 83 11.40 23.67 10.18
N SER A 84 11.73 24.05 8.94
CA SER A 84 10.72 24.30 7.92
C SER A 84 9.90 23.05 7.59
N LEU A 85 10.54 21.87 7.52
CA LEU A 85 9.87 20.58 7.35
C LEU A 85 8.92 20.26 8.50
N ARG A 86 9.35 20.50 9.76
CA ARG A 86 8.51 20.29 10.95
C ARG A 86 7.28 21.21 10.96
N GLN A 87 7.45 22.49 10.57
CA GLN A 87 6.34 23.44 10.51
C GLN A 87 5.34 23.07 9.41
N ARG A 88 5.83 22.71 8.21
CA ARG A 88 4.98 22.20 7.11
C ARG A 88 4.19 20.97 7.55
N ARG A 89 4.84 19.99 8.18
CA ARG A 89 4.18 18.79 8.70
C ARG A 89 3.07 19.12 9.69
N LYS A 90 3.30 20.03 10.65
CA LYS A 90 2.27 20.47 11.62
C LYS A 90 1.06 21.09 10.91
N LYS A 91 1.28 21.93 9.90
CA LYS A 91 0.20 22.54 9.11
C LYS A 91 -0.62 21.48 8.37
N THR A 92 0.04 20.57 7.66
CA THR A 92 -0.62 19.49 6.91
C THR A 92 -1.42 18.56 7.83
N HIS A 93 -0.84 18.11 8.94
CA HIS A 93 -1.56 17.26 9.90
C HIS A 93 -2.76 17.96 10.54
N ARG A 94 -2.69 19.27 10.79
CA ARG A 94 -3.83 20.05 11.28
C ARG A 94 -4.98 20.03 10.27
N VAL A 95 -4.68 20.25 9.00
CA VAL A 95 -5.67 20.23 7.91
C VAL A 95 -6.33 18.85 7.79
N LEU A 96 -5.53 17.77 7.81
CA LEU A 96 -6.05 16.41 7.74
C LEU A 96 -6.94 16.07 8.94
N ARG A 97 -6.57 16.49 10.17
CA ARG A 97 -7.40 16.28 11.37
C ARG A 97 -8.73 17.04 11.31
N THR A 98 -8.75 18.23 10.72
CA THR A 98 -9.99 19.01 10.55
C THR A 98 -10.87 18.46 9.43
N ALA A 99 -10.26 17.90 8.39
CA ALA A 99 -10.99 17.26 7.28
C ALA A 99 -11.64 15.94 7.71
N ALA A 100 -10.97 15.13 8.54
CA ALA A 100 -11.49 13.87 9.08
C ALA A 100 -12.58 14.03 10.16
N LYS A 101 -12.89 15.27 10.58
CA LYS A 101 -13.93 15.59 11.58
C LYS A 101 -15.25 16.06 10.95
N ARG A 102 -15.33 16.10 9.62
CA ARG A 102 -16.54 16.36 8.84
C ARG A 102 -17.02 15.06 8.22
#